data_AF-A0A7K0LVN0-F1
#
_entry.id   AF-A0A7K0LVN0-F1
#
_cell.length_a   1.000
_cell.length_b   1.000
_cell.length_c   1.000
_cell.angle_alpha   90.00
_cell.angle_beta   90.00
_cell.angle_gamma   90.00
#
_symmetry.space_group_name_H-M   'P 1'
#
loop_
_entity.id
_entity.type
_entity.pdbx_description
1 polymer ?
#
loop_
_entity_poly.entity_id
_entity_poly.type
_entity_poly.pdbx_seq_one_letter_code
_entity_poly.pdbx_strand_id
1 'polypeptide(L)'
;GGVITSAGIVLAATFLVLGVLPLVFLRELGFAVAVGVLLDTFVIRSTLVPALAYDIGARIWWPSKLGRPAEQQAEPESANAP
;
A
#
# COMPACT_ATOMS: atom_id res chain seq x y z
N GLY A 1 2.04 -9.54 -2.26
CA GLY A 1 2.94 -9.15 -3.38
C GLY A 1 2.22 -9.22 -4.71
N GLY A 2 1.91 -10.43 -5.19
CA GLY A 2 1.46 -10.65 -6.57
C GLY A 2 0.22 -9.86 -7.03
N VAL A 3 -0.80 -9.69 -6.18
CA VAL A 3 -2.07 -9.02 -6.54
C VAL A 3 -1.91 -7.53 -6.82
N ILE A 4 -1.05 -6.84 -6.05
CA ILE A 4 -0.83 -5.40 -6.22
C ILE A 4 -0.03 -5.15 -7.50
N THR A 5 0.99 -5.97 -7.74
CA THR A 5 1.80 -5.89 -8.94
C THR A 5 0.98 -6.24 -10.19
N SER A 6 0.10 -7.25 -10.12
CA SER A 6 -0.77 -7.60 -11.25
C SER A 6 -1.81 -6.51 -11.54
N ALA A 7 -2.42 -5.92 -10.51
CA ALA A 7 -3.34 -4.79 -10.67
C ALA A 7 -2.65 -3.58 -11.33
N GLY A 8 -1.44 -3.25 -10.90
CA GLY A 8 -0.65 -2.15 -11.50
C GLY A 8 -0.29 -2.41 -12.96
N ILE A 9 0.11 -3.64 -13.32
CA ILE A 9 0.42 -4.02 -14.71
C ILE A 9 -0.81 -3.92 -15.60
N VAL A 10 -1.96 -4.45 -15.16
CA VAL A 10 -3.21 -4.39 -15.94
C VAL A 10 -3.62 -2.94 -16.18
N LEU A 11 -3.53 -2.09 -15.16
CA LEU A 11 -3.87 -0.67 -15.25
C LEU A 11 -2.90 0.05 -16.22
N ALA A 12 -1.59 -0.15 -16.08
CA ALA A 12 -0.59 0.43 -16.98
C ALA A 12 -0.81 0.02 -18.45
N ALA A 13 -1.12 -1.26 -18.71
CA ALA A 13 -1.43 -1.75 -20.04
C ALA A 13 -2.67 -1.07 -20.62
N THR A 14 -3.71 -0.87 -19.81
CA THR A 14 -4.96 -0.21 -20.23
C THR A 14 -4.72 1.24 -20.65
N PHE A 15 -3.87 1.97 -19.93
CA PHE A 15 -3.50 3.35 -20.31
C PHE A 15 -2.56 3.41 -21.50
N LEU A 16 -1.70 2.41 -21.70
CA LEU A 16 -0.85 2.32 -22.88
C LEU A 16 -1.67 2.20 -24.18
N VAL A 17 -2.82 1.51 -24.12
CA VAL A 17 -3.76 1.37 -25.25
C VAL A 17 -4.27 2.73 -25.73
N LEU A 18 -4.45 3.72 -24.84
CA LEU A 18 -4.83 5.08 -25.23
C LEU A 18 -3.80 5.73 -26.16
N GLY A 19 -2.53 5.30 -26.11
CA GLY A 19 -1.47 5.79 -27.00
C GLY A 19 -1.45 5.21 -28.40
N VAL A 20 -2.29 4.21 -28.69
CA VAL A 20 -2.51 3.69 -30.04
C VAL A 20 -3.45 4.60 -30.84
N LEU A 21 -4.22 5.45 -30.15
CA LEU A 21 -5.14 6.39 -30.79
C LEU A 21 -4.36 7.47 -31.57
N PRO A 22 -4.85 7.91 -32.74
CA PRO A 22 -4.19 8.92 -33.59
C PRO A 22 -4.34 10.36 -33.05
N LEU A 23 -4.39 10.50 -31.71
CA LEU A 23 -4.55 11.76 -31.00
C LEU A 23 -3.32 11.94 -30.10
N VAL A 24 -2.44 12.86 -30.50
CA VAL A 24 -1.14 13.09 -29.85
C VAL A 24 -1.29 13.33 -28.35
N PHE A 25 -2.27 14.14 -27.95
CA PHE A 25 -2.55 14.44 -26.54
C PHE A 25 -2.90 13.18 -25.72
N LEU A 26 -3.75 12.29 -26.25
CA LEU A 26 -4.12 11.05 -25.56
C LEU A 26 -2.94 10.08 -25.46
N ARG A 27 -2.05 10.09 -26.45
CA ARG A 27 -0.82 9.31 -26.41
C ARG A 27 0.16 9.81 -25.36
N GLU A 28 0.37 11.11 -25.27
CA GLU A 28 1.20 11.73 -24.24
C GLU A 28 0.65 11.44 -22.85
N LEU A 29 -0.66 11.66 -22.66
CA LEU A 29 -1.34 11.39 -21.39
C LEU A 29 -1.30 9.90 -21.03
N GLY A 30 -1.65 9.02 -21.96
CA GLY A 30 -1.64 7.57 -21.74
C GLY A 30 -0.26 7.02 -21.40
N PHE A 31 0.78 7.51 -22.09
CA PHE A 31 2.16 7.16 -21.77
C PHE A 31 2.59 7.69 -20.40
N ALA A 32 2.33 8.97 -20.09
CA ALA A 32 2.66 9.56 -18.81
C ALA A 32 1.97 8.84 -17.64
N VAL A 33 0.69 8.52 -17.78
CA VAL A 33 -0.08 7.78 -16.77
C VAL A 33 0.44 6.35 -16.62
N ALA A 34 0.68 5.62 -17.72
CA ALA A 34 1.19 4.25 -17.64
C ALA A 34 2.56 4.19 -16.93
N VAL A 35 3.46 5.12 -17.25
CA VAL A 35 4.76 5.24 -16.56
C VAL A 35 4.57 5.63 -15.10
N GLY A 36 3.69 6.60 -14.80
CA GLY A 36 3.40 7.04 -13.44
C GLY A 36 2.84 5.93 -12.55
N VAL A 37 1.96 5.09 -13.09
CA VAL A 37 1.40 3.92 -12.38
C VAL A 37 2.49 2.90 -12.07
N LEU A 38 3.35 2.57 -13.05
CA LEU A 38 4.47 1.65 -12.81
C LEU A 38 5.41 2.21 -11.73
N LEU A 39 5.74 3.50 -11.82
CA LEU A 39 6.56 4.20 -10.83
C LEU A 39 5.93 4.19 -9.44
N ASP A 40 4.64 4.45 -9.29
CA ASP A 40 3.96 4.40 -7.99
C ASP A 40 3.98 2.99 -7.38
N THR A 41 3.65 1.99 -8.21
CA THR A 41 3.54 0.61 -7.76
C THR A 41 4.89 0.05 -7.31
N PHE A 42 5.98 0.43 -7.97
CA PHE A 42 7.32 -0.03 -7.63
C PHE A 42 8.05 0.95 -6.71
N VAL A 43 8.28 2.20 -7.11
CA VAL A 43 9.15 3.13 -6.38
C VAL A 43 8.47 3.70 -5.14
N ILE A 44 7.25 4.22 -5.30
CA ILE A 44 6.56 4.87 -4.18
C ILE A 44 6.21 3.84 -3.12
N ARG A 45 5.54 2.74 -3.51
CA ARG A 45 5.09 1.72 -2.56
C ARG A 45 6.21 0.90 -1.93
N SER A 46 7.27 0.55 -2.69
CA SER A 46 8.31 -0.34 -2.16
C SER A 46 9.47 0.38 -1.47
N THR A 47 9.75 1.62 -1.84
CA THR A 47 10.91 2.37 -1.33
C THR A 47 10.46 3.62 -0.57
N LEU A 48 9.64 4.46 -1.20
CA LEU A 48 9.25 5.73 -0.60
C LEU A 48 8.41 5.55 0.67
N VAL A 49 7.38 4.70 0.65
CA VAL A 49 6.52 4.42 1.81
C VAL A 49 7.31 3.86 3.01
N PRO A 50 8.13 2.79 2.88
CA PRO A 50 8.90 2.29 4.01
C PRO A 50 10.02 3.25 4.45
N ALA A 51 10.67 3.97 3.52
CA ALA A 51 11.65 5.00 3.87
C ALA A 51 11.02 6.13 4.68
N LEU A 52 9.86 6.63 4.24
CA LEU A 52 9.12 7.67 4.96
C LEU A 52 8.59 7.17 6.31
N ALA A 53 8.15 5.91 6.38
CA ALA A 53 7.73 5.28 7.62
C ALA A 53 8.89 5.13 8.61
N TYR A 54 10.12 4.91 8.11
CA TYR A 54 11.33 4.88 8.92
C TYR A 54 11.74 6.28 9.40
N ASP A 55 11.76 7.28 8.49
CA ASP A 55 12.15 8.66 8.79
C ASP A 55 11.18 9.38 9.73
N ILE A 56 9.86 9.26 9.51
CA ILE A 56 8.82 9.88 10.35
C ILE A 56 8.64 9.10 11.66
N GLY A 57 9.05 7.82 11.69
CA GLY A 57 8.98 6.96 12.87
C GLY A 57 7.56 6.77 13.42
N ALA A 58 7.45 6.45 14.71
CA ALA A 58 6.22 6.09 15.42
C ALA A 58 5.05 7.11 15.34
N ARG A 59 5.28 8.30 14.77
CA ARG A 59 4.23 9.29 14.48
C ARG A 59 3.35 8.88 13.30
N ILE A 60 3.90 8.24 12.26
CA ILE A 60 3.12 7.72 11.12
C ILE A 60 2.20 6.58 11.56
N TRP A 61 2.67 5.82 12.55
CA TRP A 61 2.00 4.64 13.03
C TRP A 61 0.97 4.92 14.08
N TRP A 62 0.80 6.18 14.56
CA TRP A 62 -0.02 6.49 15.75
C TRP A 62 -1.36 5.77 15.66
N PRO A 63 -1.45 4.56 16.24
CA PRO A 63 -2.64 3.77 16.16
C PRO A 63 -3.36 4.31 17.36
N SER A 64 -4.26 5.28 17.12
CA SER A 64 -5.18 5.74 18.13
C SER A 64 -5.61 4.53 18.94
N LYS A 65 -5.19 4.50 20.21
CA LYS A 65 -5.46 3.57 21.32
C LYS A 65 -6.59 2.51 21.19
N LEU A 66 -6.67 1.79 20.08
CA LEU A 66 -7.71 0.79 19.79
C LEU A 66 -7.13 -0.62 19.60
N GLY A 67 -5.82 -0.76 19.44
CA GLY A 67 -5.12 -2.04 19.40
C GLY A 67 -4.63 -2.50 20.77
N ARG A 68 -5.43 -2.36 21.83
CA ARG A 68 -5.21 -3.12 23.07
C ARG A 68 -6.02 -4.42 22.92
N PRO A 69 -5.42 -5.57 22.58
CA PRO A 69 -6.00 -6.83 23.03
C PRO A 69 -6.13 -6.70 24.54
N ALA A 70 -7.33 -6.93 25.06
CA ALA A 70 -7.59 -6.99 26.48
C ALA A 70 -6.91 -8.23 27.07
N GLU A 71 -5.59 -8.23 27.12
CA GLU A 71 -4.81 -9.28 27.77
C GLU A 71 -4.57 -8.84 29.22
N GLN A 72 -5.67 -8.76 29.97
CA GLN A 72 -5.65 -8.57 31.42
C GLN A 72 -6.98 -8.95 32.05
N GLN A 73 -7.43 -10.18 31.79
CA GLN A 73 -8.13 -10.97 32.81
C GLN A 73 -7.34 -12.25 32.98
N ALA A 74 -6.48 -12.22 34.00
CA ALA A 74 -5.67 -13.34 34.44
C ALA A 74 -6.57 -14.51 34.84
N GLU A 75 -6.31 -15.68 34.26
CA GLU A 75 -6.52 -16.95 34.95
C GLU A 75 -5.34 -17.15 35.92
N PRO A 76 -5.62 -17.55 37.16
CA PRO A 76 -5.45 -18.97 37.41
C PRO A 76 -6.59 -19.56 38.25
N GLU A 77 -7.18 -20.60 37.68
CA GLU A 77 -7.63 -21.78 38.40
C GLU A 77 -6.64 -22.15 39.52
N SER A 78 -7.15 -22.57 40.68
CA SER A 78 -6.41 -23.10 41.85
C SER A 78 -6.00 -22.09 42.94
N ALA A 79 -6.99 -21.63 43.72
CA ALA A 79 -6.82 -21.46 45.16
C ALA A 79 -8.19 -21.46 45.85
N ASN A 80 -8.40 -22.41 46.76
CA ASN A 80 -9.47 -22.48 47.77
C ASN A 80 -10.71 -23.35 47.44
N ALA A 81 -10.49 -24.67 47.41
CA ALA A 81 -11.32 -25.58 48.22
C ALA A 81 -10.74 -25.58 49.66
N PRO A 82 -11.56 -25.65 50.71
CA PRO A 82 -12.29 -26.88 51.06
C PRO A 82 -13.81 -26.74 51.18
#